data_AF-A0A7K7PP33-F1
#
_entry.id   AF-A0A7K7PP33-F1
#
_cell.length_a   1.000
_cell.length_b   1.000
_cell.length_c   1.000
_cell.angle_alpha   90.00
_cell.angle_beta   90.00
_cell.angle_gamma   90.00
#
_symmetry.space_group_name_H-M   'P 1'
#
loop_
_entity.id
_entity.type
_entity.pdbx_description
1 polymer ?
#
loop_
_entity_poly.entity_id
_entity_poly.type
_entity_poly.pdbx_seq_one_letter_code
_entity_poly.pdbx_strand_id
1 'polypeptide(L)'
;FLGAGGGNDIQWCFSQVKGAVDDDVAEADIISTVEFNHSGELLATGDKGGRVVIFQQEQENKTQSHSRGEYNVYSTFQSHEPEFDYLKSLEIEEKINKIRWLPQKNAAQFLLSTNDKTIKLWKISERDKRPEGYNLKEEDGRYRDPTTVTTLRVPVFRPMDLMVEASPRRIFANAHTYHINSISINSDYETYLSADDLRINLWHLEITDRSFNIVDIKPANMEELTEVITAAEFHPNSCSTFVYSSSKGTIRLCDMRASALCDRHSKLFEEPEDPSNRSFFSEIISSISDVKFSHSGRYMMTRDYLSVKIWDLNMENRPVETYQV
;
A
#
# COMPACT_ATOMS: atom_id res chain seq x y z
N PHE A 1 31.65 11.23 -14.97
CA PHE A 1 32.37 10.02 -15.42
C PHE A 1 31.38 9.12 -16.15
N LEU A 2 31.35 9.20 -17.48
CA LEU A 2 30.52 8.34 -18.32
C LEU A 2 31.32 7.06 -18.61
N GLY A 3 31.07 6.01 -17.83
CA GLY A 3 31.50 4.67 -18.18
C GLY A 3 30.52 4.12 -19.21
N ALA A 4 30.97 3.98 -20.45
CA ALA A 4 30.26 3.21 -21.47
C ALA A 4 30.28 1.73 -21.07
N GLY A 5 29.18 1.27 -20.45
CA GLY A 5 28.86 -0.14 -20.27
C GLY A 5 28.31 -0.74 -21.57
N GLY A 6 28.60 -2.02 -21.82
CA GLY A 6 28.26 -2.73 -23.05
C GLY A 6 26.75 -2.70 -23.39
N GLY A 7 26.45 -2.77 -24.69
CA GLY A 7 25.18 -2.36 -25.32
C GLY A 7 23.90 -3.15 -25.02
N ASN A 8 23.72 -3.75 -23.83
CA ASN A 8 22.47 -4.38 -23.40
C ASN A 8 21.95 -3.90 -22.03
N ASP A 9 22.71 -3.08 -21.31
CA ASP A 9 22.28 -2.58 -20.00
C ASP A 9 21.32 -1.39 -20.13
N ILE A 10 20.33 -1.32 -19.23
CA ILE A 10 19.41 -0.18 -19.16
C ILE A 10 20.22 1.05 -18.74
N GLN A 11 20.20 2.08 -19.61
CA GLN A 11 20.81 3.36 -19.30
C GLN A 11 19.86 4.19 -18.42
N TRP A 12 20.08 4.16 -17.12
CA TRP A 12 19.38 5.02 -16.17
C TRP A 12 19.90 6.46 -16.27
N CYS A 13 18.98 7.41 -16.39
CA CYS A 13 19.26 8.83 -16.38
C CYS A 13 18.54 9.49 -15.20
N PHE A 14 19.18 10.47 -14.57
CA PHE A 14 18.49 11.34 -13.62
C PHE A 14 17.39 12.11 -14.36
N SER A 15 16.18 12.08 -13.81
CA SER A 15 15.01 12.75 -14.40
C SER A 15 14.49 13.85 -13.49
N GLN A 16 14.12 13.53 -12.24
CA GLN A 16 13.54 14.48 -11.30
C GLN A 16 14.00 14.22 -9.87
N VAL A 17 13.98 15.27 -9.06
CA VAL A 17 14.08 15.23 -7.60
C VAL A 17 12.96 16.09 -7.01
N LYS A 18 12.32 15.60 -5.95
CA LYS A 18 11.27 16.32 -5.21
C LYS A 18 11.66 16.29 -3.73
N GLY A 19 11.68 17.44 -3.07
CA GLY A 19 12.04 17.54 -1.65
C GLY A 19 12.85 18.79 -1.32
N ALA A 20 13.36 18.82 -0.09
CA ALA A 20 14.28 19.86 0.38
C ALA A 20 15.53 19.94 -0.50
N VAL A 21 16.03 21.16 -0.71
CA VAL A 21 17.27 21.41 -1.48
C VAL A 21 18.50 21.35 -0.56
N ASP A 22 18.28 21.54 0.73
CA ASP A 22 19.23 21.47 1.83
C ASP A 22 19.15 20.12 2.58
N ASP A 23 20.16 19.88 3.43
CA ASP A 23 20.28 18.65 4.21
C ASP A 23 19.33 18.62 5.44
N ASP A 24 18.64 19.73 5.73
CA ASP A 24 17.72 19.86 6.85
C ASP A 24 16.36 19.22 6.53
N VAL A 25 16.28 17.89 6.67
CA VAL A 25 15.04 17.13 6.44
C VAL A 25 14.19 17.08 7.70
N ALA A 26 12.99 17.67 7.66
CA ALA A 26 12.03 17.52 8.74
C ALA A 26 11.57 16.06 8.84
N GLU A 27 11.47 15.51 10.05
CA GLU A 27 11.12 14.09 10.24
C GLU A 27 9.79 13.72 9.59
N ALA A 28 8.80 14.62 9.62
CA ALA A 28 7.49 14.43 9.00
C ALA A 28 7.55 14.31 7.46
N ASP A 29 8.57 14.88 6.81
CA ASP A 29 8.76 14.84 5.36
C ASP A 29 9.51 13.57 4.89
N ILE A 30 9.98 12.72 5.82
CA ILE A 30 10.65 11.46 5.47
C ILE A 30 9.63 10.50 4.83
N ILE A 31 9.84 10.21 3.54
CA ILE A 31 9.04 9.25 2.78
C ILE A 31 9.24 7.84 3.35
N SER A 32 8.14 7.16 3.64
CA SER A 32 8.10 5.82 4.22
C SER A 32 7.57 4.75 3.26
N THR A 33 6.83 5.15 2.22
CA THR A 33 6.31 4.22 1.20
C THR A 33 6.12 4.91 -0.15
N VAL A 34 6.31 4.17 -1.23
CA VAL A 34 6.18 4.64 -2.62
C VAL A 34 5.49 3.55 -3.44
N GLU A 35 4.47 3.91 -4.22
CA GLU A 35 3.68 2.94 -4.99
C GLU A 35 3.09 3.57 -6.27
N PHE A 36 3.37 2.95 -7.43
CA PHE A 36 2.68 3.28 -8.68
C PHE A 36 1.27 2.68 -8.73
N ASN A 37 0.34 3.39 -9.37
CA ASN A 37 -0.95 2.79 -9.74
C ASN A 37 -0.76 1.77 -10.87
N HIS A 38 -1.82 1.01 -11.17
CA HIS A 38 -1.77 -0.08 -12.15
C HIS A 38 -1.44 0.38 -13.58
N SER A 39 -1.76 1.62 -13.96
CA SER A 39 -1.43 2.17 -15.29
C SER A 39 0.01 2.71 -15.36
N GLY A 40 0.64 2.96 -14.21
CA GLY A 40 1.89 3.69 -14.08
C GLY A 40 1.73 5.21 -14.18
N GLU A 41 0.56 5.74 -14.53
CA GLU A 41 0.36 7.19 -14.72
C GLU A 41 0.35 7.97 -13.41
N LEU A 42 0.07 7.30 -12.28
CA LEU A 42 0.07 7.92 -10.96
C LEU A 42 1.11 7.26 -10.06
N LEU A 43 1.83 8.08 -9.31
CA LEU A 43 2.79 7.67 -8.30
C LEU A 43 2.34 8.23 -6.94
N ALA A 44 2.10 7.37 -5.96
CA ALA A 44 1.79 7.80 -4.60
C ALA A 44 3.01 7.65 -3.69
N THR A 45 3.21 8.62 -2.81
CA THR A 45 4.16 8.54 -1.69
C THR A 45 3.42 8.77 -0.38
N GLY A 46 3.78 8.02 0.65
CA GLY A 46 3.38 8.26 2.03
C GLY A 46 4.60 8.63 2.87
N ASP A 47 4.40 9.48 3.88
CA ASP A 47 5.47 9.96 4.74
C ASP A 47 5.24 9.64 6.23
N LYS A 48 6.24 9.97 7.05
CA LYS A 48 6.19 9.87 8.50
C LYS A 48 5.16 10.80 9.14
N GLY A 49 4.88 11.95 8.52
CA GLY A 49 3.86 12.91 8.97
C GLY A 49 2.43 12.54 8.59
N GLY A 50 2.18 11.33 8.09
CA GLY A 50 0.84 10.83 7.78
C GLY A 50 0.19 11.41 6.53
N ARG A 51 0.94 12.13 5.68
CA ARG A 51 0.44 12.68 4.42
C ARG A 51 0.63 11.69 3.29
N VAL A 52 -0.26 11.79 2.31
CA VAL A 52 -0.14 11.11 1.02
C VAL A 52 -0.04 12.15 -0.08
N VAL A 53 1.00 12.04 -0.90
CA VAL A 53 1.21 12.89 -2.08
C VAL A 53 1.09 11.99 -3.31
N ILE A 54 0.22 12.37 -4.23
CA ILE A 54 0.03 11.70 -5.51
C ILE A 54 0.60 12.59 -6.59
N PHE A 55 1.45 12.02 -7.43
CA PHE A 55 1.98 12.64 -8.62
C PHE A 55 1.34 12.02 -9.86
N GLN A 56 1.07 12.83 -10.88
CA GLN A 56 0.58 12.39 -12.17
C GLN A 56 1.63 12.64 -13.25
N GLN A 57 1.82 11.65 -14.11
CA GLN A 57 2.67 11.78 -15.27
C GLN A 57 2.05 12.75 -16.28
N GLU A 58 2.84 13.72 -16.72
CA GLU A 58 2.44 14.63 -17.80
C GLU A 58 2.24 13.85 -19.12
N GLN A 59 1.15 14.13 -19.82
CA GLN A 59 0.88 13.53 -21.12
C GLN A 59 1.63 14.29 -22.21
N GLU A 60 2.81 13.80 -22.60
CA GLU A 60 3.47 14.27 -23.82
C GLU A 60 2.75 13.73 -25.07
N ASN A 61 2.85 14.45 -26.18
CA ASN A 61 2.19 14.15 -27.46
C ASN A 61 2.26 12.65 -27.84
N LYS A 62 1.13 12.10 -28.30
CA LYS A 62 0.83 10.68 -28.64
C LYS A 62 1.73 9.99 -29.68
N THR A 63 2.90 10.54 -30.01
CA THR A 63 3.81 10.05 -31.05
C THR A 63 4.91 9.11 -30.56
N GLN A 64 5.04 8.86 -29.26
CA GLN A 64 5.99 7.87 -28.73
C GLN A 64 5.26 6.74 -27.98
N SER A 65 5.77 5.51 -28.10
CA SER A 65 5.17 4.30 -27.53
C SER A 65 5.25 4.24 -25.99
N HIS A 66 6.04 5.12 -25.36
CA HIS A 66 6.18 5.24 -23.92
C HIS A 66 6.25 6.72 -23.54
N SER A 67 5.32 7.20 -22.70
CA SER A 67 5.39 8.54 -22.13
C SER A 67 6.57 8.62 -21.17
N ARG A 68 7.46 9.58 -21.40
CA ARG A 68 8.56 9.94 -20.48
C ARG A 68 8.28 11.26 -19.76
N GLY A 69 7.01 11.64 -19.68
CA GLY A 69 6.58 12.87 -19.03
C GLY A 69 7.01 12.93 -17.58
N GLU A 70 7.21 14.16 -17.11
CA GLU A 70 7.51 14.48 -15.74
C GLU A 70 6.34 14.18 -14.81
N TYR A 71 6.62 13.74 -13.58
CA TYR A 71 5.61 13.54 -12.54
C TYR A 71 5.41 14.84 -11.75
N ASN A 72 4.21 15.38 -11.83
CA ASN A 72 3.81 16.63 -11.17
C ASN A 72 2.78 16.36 -10.07
N VAL A 73 2.77 17.21 -9.03
CA VAL A 73 1.85 17.04 -7.89
C VAL A 73 0.41 17.12 -8.40
N TYR A 74 -0.33 16.04 -8.18
CA TYR A 74 -1.71 15.87 -8.61
C TYR A 74 -2.69 16.03 -7.43
N SER A 75 -2.33 15.49 -6.26
CA SER A 75 -3.13 15.64 -5.04
C SER A 75 -2.27 15.46 -3.80
N THR A 76 -2.54 16.25 -2.76
CA THR A 76 -1.93 16.10 -1.44
C THR A 76 -3.03 16.10 -0.39
N PHE A 77 -2.99 15.15 0.55
CA PHE A 77 -3.96 15.10 1.64
C PHE A 77 -3.36 14.46 2.91
N GLN A 78 -3.87 14.85 4.07
CA GLN A 78 -3.57 14.20 5.34
C GLN A 78 -4.32 12.87 5.41
N SER A 79 -3.60 11.75 5.39
CA SER A 79 -4.20 10.42 5.44
C SER A 79 -4.46 10.00 6.89
N HIS A 80 -3.47 10.14 7.75
CA HIS A 80 -3.52 9.74 9.15
C HIS A 80 -3.08 10.89 10.04
N GLU A 81 -3.63 10.95 11.25
CA GLU A 81 -3.24 11.92 12.28
C GLU A 81 -2.79 11.13 13.50
N PRO A 82 -1.93 11.70 14.37
CA PRO A 82 -1.51 11.00 15.59
C PRO A 82 -2.73 10.68 16.44
N GLU A 83 -2.85 9.43 16.87
CA GLU A 83 -3.90 8.96 17.76
C GLU A 83 -3.29 8.45 19.07
N PHE A 84 -4.05 8.49 20.16
CA PHE A 84 -3.59 7.97 21.45
C PHE A 84 -4.62 7.02 22.06
N ASP A 85 -4.22 5.77 22.30
CA ASP A 85 -5.02 4.81 23.03
C ASP A 85 -4.80 5.01 24.54
N TYR A 86 -5.71 5.75 25.17
CA TYR A 86 -5.66 6.04 26.61
C TYR A 86 -5.76 4.80 27.50
N LEU A 87 -6.37 3.71 27.02
CA LEU A 87 -6.55 2.50 27.81
C LEU A 87 -5.26 1.68 27.84
N LYS A 88 -4.50 1.70 26.74
CA LYS A 88 -3.21 1.00 26.63
C LYS A 88 -2.00 1.91 26.86
N SER A 89 -2.22 3.21 27.04
CA SER A 89 -1.16 4.23 27.07
C SER A 89 -0.22 4.10 25.87
N LEU A 90 -0.80 3.91 24.69
CA LEU A 90 -0.07 3.67 23.44
C LEU A 90 -0.32 4.83 22.47
N GLU A 91 0.76 5.49 22.06
CA GLU A 91 0.73 6.42 20.94
C GLU A 91 0.69 5.63 19.62
N ILE A 92 -0.20 6.06 18.74
CA ILE A 92 -0.37 5.51 17.40
C ILE A 92 0.16 6.57 16.44
N GLU A 93 1.34 6.30 15.89
CA GLU A 93 1.98 7.18 14.91
C GLU A 93 1.11 7.34 13.65
N GLU A 94 1.15 8.54 13.08
CA GLU A 94 0.51 8.85 11.81
C GLU A 94 1.28 8.33 10.59
N LYS A 95 2.52 7.88 10.78
CA LYS A 95 3.40 7.36 9.74
C LYS A 95 2.69 6.36 8.82
N ILE A 96 2.77 6.61 7.52
CA ILE A 96 2.17 5.72 6.51
C ILE A 96 3.10 4.53 6.28
N ASN A 97 2.67 3.32 6.65
CA ASN A 97 3.47 2.11 6.49
C ASN A 97 3.45 1.59 5.07
N LYS A 98 2.27 1.55 4.44
CA LYS A 98 2.05 1.03 3.08
C LYS A 98 0.92 1.75 2.38
N ILE A 99 1.04 1.89 1.06
CA ILE A 99 -0.02 2.29 0.14
C ILE A 99 -0.25 1.15 -0.86
N ARG A 100 -1.51 0.86 -1.18
CA ARG A 100 -1.89 -0.07 -2.26
C ARG A 100 -3.02 0.53 -3.08
N TRP A 101 -2.80 0.66 -4.38
CA TRP A 101 -3.85 1.09 -5.30
C TRP A 101 -4.88 -0.03 -5.49
N LEU A 102 -6.14 0.35 -5.64
CA LEU A 102 -7.17 -0.55 -6.15
C LEU A 102 -7.19 -0.47 -7.69
N PRO A 103 -7.59 -1.54 -8.38
CA PRO A 103 -7.85 -1.49 -9.80
C PRO A 103 -8.96 -0.49 -10.12
N GLN A 104 -8.78 0.29 -11.18
CA GLN A 104 -9.69 1.36 -11.55
C GLN A 104 -11.05 0.81 -12.00
N LYS A 105 -12.12 1.11 -11.25
CA LYS A 105 -13.51 0.73 -11.58
C LYS A 105 -14.29 1.80 -12.35
N ASN A 106 -13.91 3.07 -12.19
CA ASN A 106 -14.58 4.22 -12.83
C ASN A 106 -13.58 5.39 -13.00
N ALA A 107 -14.07 6.59 -13.31
CA ALA A 107 -13.20 7.77 -13.47
C ALA A 107 -12.43 8.15 -12.19
N ALA A 108 -12.90 7.74 -11.01
CA ALA A 108 -12.20 7.98 -9.76
C ALA A 108 -11.17 6.88 -9.50
N GLN A 109 -10.07 7.29 -8.87
CA GLN A 109 -9.02 6.40 -8.40
C GLN A 109 -9.24 6.06 -6.93
N PHE A 110 -8.80 4.88 -6.53
CA PHE A 110 -8.94 4.39 -5.17
C PHE A 110 -7.62 3.80 -4.68
N LEU A 111 -7.27 4.10 -3.44
CA LEU A 111 -6.10 3.51 -2.78
C LEU A 111 -6.41 3.21 -1.32
N LEU A 112 -5.74 2.20 -0.79
CA LEU A 112 -5.64 1.92 0.64
C LEU A 112 -4.34 2.54 1.16
N SER A 113 -4.42 3.21 2.30
CA SER A 113 -3.27 3.61 3.10
C SER A 113 -3.41 3.03 4.50
N THR A 114 -2.29 2.66 5.11
CA THR A 114 -2.29 2.14 6.49
C THR A 114 -1.18 2.76 7.31
N ASN A 115 -1.46 3.01 8.59
CA ASN A 115 -0.46 3.14 9.64
C ASN A 115 -0.40 1.84 10.45
N ASP A 116 0.08 1.89 11.69
CA ASP A 116 0.23 0.72 12.55
C ASP A 116 -1.07 0.05 12.99
N LYS A 117 -2.21 0.77 12.98
CA LYS A 117 -3.47 0.29 13.57
C LYS A 117 -4.69 0.42 12.68
N THR A 118 -4.66 1.32 11.69
CA THR A 118 -5.83 1.69 10.90
C THR A 118 -5.52 1.70 9.42
N ILE A 119 -6.40 1.08 8.63
CA ILE A 119 -6.40 1.15 7.16
C ILE A 119 -7.49 2.12 6.72
N LYS A 120 -7.22 2.99 5.77
CA LYS A 120 -8.20 3.92 5.18
C LYS A 120 -8.30 3.70 3.67
N LEU A 121 -9.52 3.60 3.16
CA LEU A 121 -9.82 3.62 1.73
C LEU A 121 -10.06 5.06 1.29
N TRP A 122 -9.22 5.56 0.41
CA TRP A 122 -9.32 6.89 -0.17
C TRP A 122 -9.91 6.82 -1.57
N LYS A 123 -10.76 7.80 -1.89
CA LYS A 123 -11.22 8.07 -3.25
C LYS A 123 -10.62 9.39 -3.71
N ILE A 124 -9.94 9.35 -4.85
CA ILE A 124 -9.41 10.52 -5.54
C ILE A 124 -10.27 10.73 -6.80
N SER A 125 -10.93 11.87 -6.87
CA SER A 125 -11.78 12.21 -8.03
C SER A 125 -11.53 13.61 -8.52
N GLU A 126 -11.58 13.74 -9.84
CA GLU A 126 -11.56 15.03 -10.53
C GLU A 126 -12.96 15.64 -10.58
N ARG A 127 -13.02 16.95 -10.42
CA ARG A 127 -14.24 17.75 -10.57
C ARG A 127 -13.94 18.98 -11.42
N ASP A 128 -14.62 19.08 -12.55
CA ASP A 128 -14.51 20.16 -13.55
C ASP A 128 -15.77 21.04 -13.60
N LYS A 129 -16.76 20.78 -12.73
CA LYS A 129 -18.05 21.48 -12.70
C LYS A 129 -18.50 21.80 -11.28
N ARG A 130 -19.16 22.93 -11.10
CA ARG A 130 -19.79 23.34 -9.82
C ARG A 130 -21.25 23.77 -10.00
N PRO A 131 -22.11 23.54 -8.99
CA PRO A 131 -23.48 24.03 -9.02
C PRO A 131 -23.55 25.54 -8.75
N GLU A 132 -24.25 26.28 -9.61
CA GLU A 132 -24.53 27.71 -9.46
C GLU A 132 -26.04 27.99 -9.57
N GLY A 133 -26.48 29.13 -9.01
CA GLY A 133 -27.89 29.56 -9.08
C GLY A 133 -28.76 29.14 -7.89
N TYR A 134 -28.24 29.29 -6.66
CA TYR A 134 -29.02 29.05 -5.43
C TYR A 134 -30.09 30.13 -5.23
N ASN A 135 -31.27 29.74 -4.73
CA ASN A 135 -32.39 30.68 -4.52
C ASN A 135 -32.13 31.72 -3.41
N LEU A 136 -31.35 31.32 -2.40
CA LEU A 136 -31.13 32.10 -1.17
C LEU A 136 -29.69 32.59 -1.03
N LYS A 137 -28.84 32.36 -2.04
CA LYS A 137 -27.44 32.77 -2.03
C LYS A 137 -27.08 33.36 -3.38
N GLU A 138 -26.70 34.63 -3.38
CA GLU A 138 -26.25 35.33 -4.57
C GLU A 138 -24.82 34.87 -4.96
N GLU A 139 -24.39 35.18 -6.20
CA GLU A 139 -23.08 34.75 -6.71
C GLU A 139 -21.91 35.33 -5.90
N ASP A 140 -22.11 36.46 -5.21
CA ASP A 140 -21.15 37.08 -4.30
C ASP A 140 -21.13 36.47 -2.89
N GLY A 141 -21.95 35.43 -2.66
CA GLY A 141 -22.03 34.70 -1.41
C GLY A 141 -22.99 35.30 -0.37
N ARG A 142 -23.66 36.42 -0.67
CA ARG A 142 -24.64 37.03 0.23
C ARG A 142 -25.92 36.21 0.31
N TYR A 143 -26.48 36.15 1.51
CA TYR A 143 -27.80 35.54 1.71
C TYR A 143 -28.88 36.48 1.22
N ARG A 144 -29.81 35.93 0.42
CA ARG A 144 -30.99 36.64 -0.06
C ARG A 144 -32.12 36.47 0.94
N ASP A 145 -32.87 37.54 1.19
CA ASP A 145 -34.04 37.48 2.05
C ASP A 145 -35.07 36.50 1.44
N PRO A 146 -35.50 35.44 2.17
CA PRO A 146 -36.48 34.48 1.68
C PRO A 146 -37.77 35.12 1.17
N THR A 147 -38.17 36.26 1.72
CA THR A 147 -39.40 36.97 1.31
C THR A 147 -39.30 37.62 -0.06
N THR A 148 -38.09 37.81 -0.58
CA THR A 148 -37.84 38.39 -1.91
C THR A 148 -37.83 37.35 -3.04
N VAL A 149 -37.92 36.06 -2.70
CA VAL A 149 -37.91 34.96 -3.68
C VAL A 149 -39.30 34.78 -4.28
N THR A 150 -39.49 35.30 -5.49
CA THR A 150 -40.76 35.22 -6.22
C THR A 150 -40.92 33.94 -7.06
N THR A 151 -39.81 33.28 -7.40
CA THR A 151 -39.77 32.05 -8.20
C THR A 151 -38.65 31.15 -7.73
N LEU A 152 -38.92 29.84 -7.69
CA LEU A 152 -37.90 28.83 -7.36
C LEU A 152 -37.16 28.40 -8.62
N ARG A 153 -35.83 28.32 -8.50
CA ARG A 153 -34.92 27.85 -9.54
C ARG A 153 -34.16 26.63 -9.03
N VAL A 154 -33.81 25.75 -9.96
CA VAL A 154 -32.93 24.61 -9.70
C VAL A 154 -31.50 25.01 -10.08
N PRO A 155 -30.49 24.76 -9.23
CA PRO A 155 -29.10 25.02 -9.56
C PRO A 155 -28.66 24.29 -10.83
N VAL A 156 -27.79 24.92 -11.62
CA VAL A 156 -27.25 24.36 -12.86
C VAL A 156 -25.74 24.20 -12.73
N PHE A 157 -25.19 23.11 -13.26
CA PHE A 157 -23.75 22.91 -13.31
C PHE A 157 -23.10 23.82 -14.34
N ARG A 158 -22.12 24.62 -13.90
CA ARG A 158 -21.23 25.40 -14.77
C ARG A 158 -19.81 24.82 -14.75
N PRO A 159 -19.08 24.89 -15.88
CA PRO A 159 -17.65 24.55 -15.92
C PRO A 159 -16.84 25.34 -14.90
N MET A 160 -15.83 24.72 -14.32
CA MET A 160 -14.84 25.32 -13.44
C MET A 160 -13.46 24.73 -13.75
N ASP A 161 -12.41 25.34 -13.20
CA ASP A 161 -11.05 24.79 -13.28
C ASP A 161 -11.01 23.40 -12.64
N LEU A 162 -10.25 22.49 -13.26
CA LEU A 162 -10.11 21.11 -12.80
C LEU A 162 -9.61 21.08 -11.35
N MET A 163 -10.39 20.48 -10.48
CA MET A 163 -10.04 20.34 -9.07
C MET A 163 -10.02 18.87 -8.70
N VAL A 164 -8.95 18.44 -8.03
CA VAL A 164 -8.79 17.07 -7.54
C VAL A 164 -9.17 17.02 -6.06
N GLU A 165 -10.12 16.16 -5.71
CA GLU A 165 -10.56 15.96 -4.34
C GLU A 165 -10.21 14.54 -3.87
N ALA A 166 -9.47 14.45 -2.76
CA ALA A 166 -9.26 13.22 -2.02
C ALA A 166 -10.24 13.14 -0.84
N SER A 167 -10.98 12.05 -0.73
CA SER A 167 -11.95 11.83 0.34
C SER A 167 -11.79 10.45 0.98
N PRO A 168 -11.78 10.36 2.33
CA PRO A 168 -11.78 9.07 3.01
C PRO A 168 -13.17 8.44 2.86
N ARG A 169 -13.23 7.27 2.23
CA ARG A 169 -14.48 6.53 1.99
C ARG A 169 -14.80 5.56 3.11
N ARG A 170 -13.77 4.86 3.61
CA ARG A 170 -13.88 3.82 4.62
C ARG A 170 -12.66 3.85 5.53
N ILE A 171 -12.89 3.47 6.79
CA ILE A 171 -11.85 3.35 7.82
C ILE A 171 -12.03 1.96 8.44
N PHE A 172 -11.00 1.14 8.35
CA PHE A 172 -10.93 -0.21 8.91
C PHE A 172 -9.99 -0.15 10.11
N ALA A 173 -10.56 -0.26 11.31
CA ALA A 173 -9.85 -0.05 12.56
C ALA A 173 -10.15 -1.16 13.56
N ASN A 174 -9.40 -1.21 14.67
CA ASN A 174 -9.64 -2.08 15.83
C ASN A 174 -9.61 -3.60 15.56
N ALA A 175 -8.98 -4.04 14.47
CA ALA A 175 -8.81 -5.47 14.18
C ALA A 175 -7.39 -6.00 14.46
N HIS A 176 -6.41 -5.11 14.61
CA HIS A 176 -5.02 -5.47 14.83
C HIS A 176 -4.60 -5.13 16.25
N THR A 177 -4.00 -6.12 16.92
CA THR A 177 -3.41 -5.94 18.24
C THR A 177 -1.99 -5.38 18.10
N TYR A 178 -1.24 -5.85 17.10
CA TYR A 178 0.16 -5.51 16.84
C TYR A 178 0.29 -4.52 15.68
N HIS A 179 1.51 -4.22 15.22
CA HIS A 179 1.73 -3.21 14.18
C HIS A 179 1.44 -3.80 12.79
N ILE A 180 0.60 -3.13 12.01
CA ILE A 180 0.32 -3.55 10.64
C ILE A 180 1.57 -3.34 9.78
N ASN A 181 2.14 -4.43 9.29
CA ASN A 181 3.30 -4.42 8.39
C ASN A 181 2.90 -4.51 6.90
N SER A 182 1.74 -5.10 6.61
CA SER A 182 1.32 -5.39 5.22
C SER A 182 -0.16 -5.14 4.97
N ILE A 183 -0.46 -4.66 3.76
CA ILE A 183 -1.78 -4.68 3.15
C ILE A 183 -1.63 -5.17 1.71
N SER A 184 -2.56 -6.01 1.26
CA SER A 184 -2.56 -6.55 -0.10
C SER A 184 -3.98 -6.79 -0.58
N ILE A 185 -4.28 -6.32 -1.78
CA ILE A 185 -5.60 -6.47 -2.41
C ILE A 185 -5.74 -7.86 -3.04
N ASN A 186 -6.92 -8.44 -2.97
CA ASN A 186 -7.21 -9.70 -3.63
C ASN A 186 -7.56 -9.47 -5.11
N SER A 187 -7.26 -10.45 -5.95
CA SER A 187 -7.65 -10.52 -7.36
C SER A 187 -9.17 -10.71 -7.59
N ASP A 188 -9.95 -10.87 -6.51
CA ASP A 188 -11.42 -10.92 -6.57
C ASP A 188 -12.08 -9.52 -6.66
N TYR A 189 -11.32 -8.43 -6.53
CA TYR A 189 -11.79 -7.03 -6.55
C TYR A 189 -12.79 -6.65 -5.44
N GLU A 190 -12.93 -7.47 -4.41
CA GLU A 190 -13.88 -7.30 -3.30
C GLU A 190 -13.18 -7.37 -1.94
N THR A 191 -12.15 -8.20 -1.80
CA THR A 191 -11.44 -8.42 -0.53
C THR A 191 -10.00 -7.93 -0.56
N TYR A 192 -9.44 -7.75 0.62
CA TYR A 192 -8.01 -7.48 0.82
C TYR A 192 -7.58 -8.05 2.18
N LEU A 193 -6.28 -8.29 2.35
CA LEU A 193 -5.71 -8.72 3.62
C LEU A 193 -4.93 -7.58 4.26
N SER A 194 -4.85 -7.64 5.58
CA SER A 194 -3.86 -6.89 6.36
C SER A 194 -3.19 -7.83 7.35
N ALA A 195 -1.87 -7.68 7.49
CA ALA A 195 -1.06 -8.48 8.40
C ALA A 195 -0.41 -7.60 9.45
N ASP A 196 -0.45 -8.06 10.70
CA ASP A 196 0.40 -7.58 11.77
C ASP A 196 1.47 -8.63 12.12
N ASP A 197 2.19 -8.41 13.21
CA ASP A 197 3.29 -9.27 13.63
C ASP A 197 2.89 -10.73 13.91
N LEU A 198 1.62 -11.04 14.20
CA LEU A 198 1.18 -12.39 14.56
C LEU A 198 -0.09 -12.86 13.83
N ARG A 199 -0.81 -11.95 13.16
CA ARG A 199 -2.13 -12.22 12.59
C ARG A 199 -2.29 -11.66 11.19
N ILE A 200 -3.04 -12.38 10.38
CA ILE A 200 -3.52 -11.92 9.08
C ILE A 200 -5.03 -11.91 9.09
N ASN A 201 -5.61 -10.75 8.78
CA ASN A 201 -7.04 -10.52 8.71
C ASN A 201 -7.47 -10.28 7.27
N LEU A 202 -8.58 -10.90 6.87
CA LEU A 202 -9.28 -10.68 5.62
C LEU A 202 -10.42 -9.69 5.81
N TRP A 203 -10.52 -8.75 4.88
CA TRP A 203 -11.51 -7.68 4.89
C TRP A 203 -12.29 -7.69 3.58
N HIS A 204 -13.53 -7.21 3.65
CA HIS A 204 -14.28 -6.83 2.47
C HIS A 204 -14.22 -5.31 2.32
N LEU A 205 -13.96 -4.78 1.13
CA LEU A 205 -13.73 -3.35 0.87
C LEU A 205 -14.91 -2.44 1.28
N GLU A 206 -16.11 -3.01 1.39
CA GLU A 206 -17.32 -2.27 1.77
C GLU A 206 -17.73 -2.45 3.24
N ILE A 207 -17.13 -3.38 3.99
CA ILE A 207 -17.52 -3.75 5.35
C ILE A 207 -16.38 -3.39 6.31
N THR A 208 -16.62 -2.43 7.22
CA THR A 208 -15.58 -1.88 8.12
C THR A 208 -15.68 -2.37 9.56
N ASP A 209 -16.83 -2.92 9.95
CA ASP A 209 -17.15 -3.32 11.33
C ASP A 209 -16.69 -4.74 11.66
N ARG A 210 -16.30 -5.52 10.64
CA ARG A 210 -15.93 -6.93 10.78
C ARG A 210 -14.76 -7.27 9.86
N SER A 211 -13.83 -8.06 10.38
CA SER A 211 -12.78 -8.74 9.63
C SER A 211 -12.75 -10.21 10.02
N PHE A 212 -12.21 -11.05 9.14
CA PHE A 212 -12.06 -12.47 9.41
C PHE A 212 -10.58 -12.81 9.57
N ASN A 213 -10.19 -13.31 10.74
CA ASN A 213 -8.83 -13.74 10.97
C ASN A 213 -8.57 -15.07 10.24
N ILE A 214 -7.63 -15.06 9.29
CA ILE A 214 -7.28 -16.22 8.46
C ILE A 214 -5.99 -16.91 8.92
N VAL A 215 -5.10 -16.19 9.59
CA VAL A 215 -3.86 -16.71 10.19
C VAL A 215 -3.70 -16.11 11.58
N ASP A 216 -3.41 -16.96 12.58
CA ASP A 216 -3.02 -16.56 13.93
C ASP A 216 -1.85 -17.45 14.37
N ILE A 217 -0.64 -16.90 14.38
CA ILE A 217 0.57 -17.58 14.88
C ILE A 217 0.88 -17.21 16.33
N LYS A 218 -0.04 -16.53 17.01
CA LYS A 218 0.15 -16.14 18.41
C LYS A 218 0.33 -17.38 19.30
N PRO A 219 1.46 -17.50 20.03
CA PRO A 219 1.64 -18.59 20.96
C PRO A 219 0.70 -18.45 22.17
N ALA A 220 0.39 -19.58 22.81
CA ALA A 220 -0.44 -19.59 24.02
C ALA A 220 0.23 -18.79 25.16
N ASN A 221 1.56 -18.90 25.28
CA ASN A 221 2.37 -18.07 26.14
C ASN A 221 3.22 -17.10 25.30
N MET A 222 3.10 -15.80 25.53
CA MET A 222 3.90 -14.78 24.83
C MET A 222 5.40 -14.90 25.09
N GLU A 223 5.82 -15.53 26.19
CA GLU A 223 7.24 -15.81 26.48
C GLU A 223 7.85 -16.84 25.51
N GLU A 224 7.02 -17.66 24.86
CA GLU A 224 7.44 -18.66 23.87
C GLU A 224 7.43 -18.11 22.44
N LEU A 225 7.30 -16.78 22.28
CA LEU A 225 7.31 -16.15 20.97
C LEU A 225 8.69 -16.30 20.33
N THR A 226 8.76 -17.07 19.25
CA THR A 226 10.01 -17.27 18.49
C THR A 226 9.95 -16.74 17.07
N GLU A 227 8.77 -16.42 16.55
CA GLU A 227 8.54 -16.12 15.14
C GLU A 227 7.46 -15.05 15.00
N VAL A 228 7.71 -14.05 14.14
CA VAL A 228 6.74 -13.01 13.77
C VAL A 228 6.57 -12.95 12.27
N ILE A 229 5.39 -12.54 11.82
CA ILE A 229 5.07 -12.25 10.41
C ILE A 229 5.70 -10.91 10.04
N THR A 230 6.41 -10.87 8.93
CA THR A 230 7.15 -9.67 8.50
C THR A 230 6.58 -9.05 7.22
N ALA A 231 6.06 -9.86 6.31
CA ALA A 231 5.38 -9.40 5.11
C ALA A 231 4.30 -10.40 4.69
N ALA A 232 3.24 -9.91 4.04
CA ALA A 232 2.20 -10.74 3.46
C ALA A 232 1.65 -10.16 2.15
N GLU A 233 1.36 -11.01 1.19
CA GLU A 233 0.85 -10.59 -0.13
C GLU A 233 -0.08 -11.64 -0.75
N PHE A 234 -1.16 -11.18 -1.39
CA PHE A 234 -2.02 -12.01 -2.24
C PHE A 234 -1.36 -12.33 -3.58
N HIS A 235 -1.67 -13.50 -4.11
CA HIS A 235 -1.28 -13.86 -5.47
C HIS A 235 -2.02 -12.97 -6.49
N PRO A 236 -1.32 -12.44 -7.52
CA PRO A 236 -1.89 -11.46 -8.45
C PRO A 236 -3.09 -11.97 -9.28
N ASN A 237 -3.21 -13.29 -9.45
CA ASN A 237 -4.27 -13.91 -10.27
C ASN A 237 -5.12 -14.96 -9.55
N SER A 238 -4.69 -15.42 -8.37
CA SER A 238 -5.28 -16.58 -7.70
C SER A 238 -5.92 -16.11 -6.42
N CYS A 239 -7.25 -15.95 -6.43
CA CYS A 239 -7.96 -15.30 -5.34
C CYS A 239 -7.93 -16.04 -3.99
N SER A 240 -7.56 -17.33 -4.00
CA SER A 240 -7.42 -18.13 -2.78
C SER A 240 -5.99 -18.24 -2.27
N THR A 241 -5.01 -17.72 -2.99
CA THR A 241 -3.59 -17.93 -2.67
C THR A 241 -2.98 -16.65 -2.14
N PHE A 242 -2.30 -16.76 -1.00
CA PHE A 242 -1.46 -15.69 -0.48
C PHE A 242 -0.21 -16.29 0.17
N VAL A 243 0.80 -15.45 0.36
CA VAL A 243 2.03 -15.81 1.08
C VAL A 243 2.22 -14.89 2.26
N TYR A 244 2.92 -15.39 3.27
CA TYR A 244 3.52 -14.55 4.28
C TYR A 244 4.92 -15.05 4.64
N SER A 245 5.82 -14.11 4.90
CA SER A 245 7.16 -14.39 5.41
C SER A 245 7.24 -14.20 6.91
N SER A 246 8.31 -14.74 7.48
CA SER A 246 8.61 -14.61 8.89
C SER A 246 9.99 -14.02 9.18
N SER A 247 10.19 -13.67 10.44
CA SER A 247 11.48 -13.30 11.00
C SER A 247 12.51 -14.43 11.04
N LYS A 248 12.11 -15.69 10.77
CA LYS A 248 13.00 -16.85 10.69
C LYS A 248 13.44 -17.21 9.27
N GLY A 249 13.15 -16.36 8.29
CA GLY A 249 13.54 -16.61 6.91
C GLY A 249 12.69 -17.66 6.18
N THR A 250 11.51 -17.98 6.70
CA THR A 250 10.59 -18.92 6.05
C THR A 250 9.49 -18.18 5.29
N ILE A 251 9.05 -18.74 4.16
CA ILE A 251 7.86 -18.26 3.44
C ILE A 251 6.81 -19.36 3.43
N ARG A 252 5.60 -19.01 3.84
CA ARG A 252 4.46 -19.93 3.84
C ARG A 252 3.46 -19.48 2.80
N LEU A 253 3.13 -20.39 1.89
CA LEU A 253 2.07 -20.20 0.91
C LEU A 253 0.82 -20.92 1.42
N CYS A 254 -0.27 -20.17 1.50
CA CYS A 254 -1.56 -20.63 2.00
C CYS A 254 -2.57 -20.71 0.86
N ASP A 255 -3.47 -21.71 0.93
CA ASP A 255 -4.61 -21.85 0.02
C ASP A 255 -5.92 -21.81 0.84
N MET A 256 -6.66 -20.72 0.70
CA MET A 256 -7.92 -20.46 1.39
C MET A 256 -9.05 -21.42 0.98
N ARG A 257 -8.87 -22.22 -0.08
CA ARG A 257 -9.83 -23.28 -0.46
C ARG A 257 -9.66 -24.54 0.36
N ALA A 258 -8.44 -24.82 0.84
CA ALA A 258 -8.15 -26.04 1.57
C ALA A 258 -8.79 -26.03 2.97
N SER A 259 -8.81 -24.87 3.62
CA SER A 259 -9.37 -24.68 4.95
C SER A 259 -9.79 -23.24 5.17
N ALA A 260 -10.85 -23.05 5.97
CA ALA A 260 -11.32 -21.70 6.34
C ALA A 260 -10.29 -20.95 7.18
N LEU A 261 -9.57 -21.67 8.05
CA LEU A 261 -8.41 -21.16 8.77
C LEU A 261 -7.16 -21.65 8.03
N CYS A 262 -6.26 -20.74 7.68
CA CYS A 262 -5.01 -21.05 7.00
C CYS A 262 -3.90 -21.37 8.02
N ASP A 263 -4.25 -22.10 9.07
CA ASP A 263 -3.37 -22.53 10.17
C ASP A 263 -2.32 -23.57 9.71
N ARG A 264 -2.66 -24.34 8.67
CA ARG A 264 -1.72 -25.15 7.91
C ARG A 264 -1.35 -24.43 6.62
N HIS A 265 -0.05 -24.24 6.40
CA HIS A 265 0.48 -23.79 5.12
C HIS A 265 0.32 -24.90 4.08
N SER A 266 0.02 -24.53 2.85
CA SER A 266 0.00 -25.47 1.72
C SER A 266 1.42 -25.85 1.30
N LYS A 267 2.34 -24.88 1.32
CA LYS A 267 3.74 -25.05 0.95
C LYS A 267 4.63 -24.21 1.87
N LEU A 268 5.81 -24.73 2.17
CA LEU A 268 6.82 -24.06 2.99
C LEU A 268 8.09 -23.93 2.17
N PHE A 269 8.48 -22.68 1.89
CA PHE A 269 9.71 -22.37 1.20
C PHE A 269 10.77 -22.06 2.25
N GLU A 270 11.77 -22.92 2.31
CA GLU A 270 12.90 -22.82 3.23
C GLU A 270 14.16 -23.34 2.53
N GLU A 271 15.27 -22.68 2.80
CA GLU A 271 16.57 -23.14 2.34
C GLU A 271 17.20 -23.99 3.46
N PRO A 272 17.66 -25.22 3.18
CA PRO A 272 18.32 -26.05 4.17
C PRO A 272 19.59 -25.37 4.68
N GLU A 273 19.57 -24.87 5.91
CA GLU A 273 20.78 -24.37 6.57
C GLU A 273 21.57 -25.54 7.19
N ASP A 274 22.87 -25.56 6.94
CA ASP A 274 23.78 -26.46 7.65
C ASP A 274 23.78 -26.06 9.14
N PRO A 275 23.49 -26.99 10.08
CA PRO A 275 23.49 -26.71 11.52
C PRO A 275 24.80 -26.10 12.03
N SER A 276 25.91 -26.32 11.33
CA SER A 276 27.21 -25.73 11.65
C SER A 276 27.31 -24.22 11.34
N ASN A 277 26.47 -23.72 10.42
CA ASN A 277 26.39 -22.30 10.05
C ASN A 277 25.32 -21.52 10.84
N ARG A 278 24.52 -22.21 11.67
CA ARG A 278 23.55 -21.57 12.56
C ARG A 278 24.26 -20.79 13.66
N SER A 279 24.14 -19.48 13.59
CA SER A 279 24.62 -18.53 14.58
C SER A 279 23.46 -17.61 14.96
N PHE A 280 23.51 -16.99 16.14
CA PHE A 280 22.57 -15.92 16.48
C PHE A 280 22.52 -14.82 15.40
N PHE A 281 23.67 -14.55 14.76
CA PHE A 281 23.72 -13.61 13.64
C PHE A 281 23.02 -14.11 12.38
N SER A 282 23.02 -15.43 12.13
CA SER A 282 22.33 -15.99 10.95
C SER A 282 20.82 -15.83 11.08
N GLU A 283 20.26 -16.00 12.28
CA GLU A 283 18.83 -15.75 12.52
C GLU A 283 18.45 -14.29 12.26
N ILE A 284 19.26 -13.33 12.72
CA ILE A 284 19.00 -11.89 12.49
C ILE A 284 18.99 -11.56 11.01
N ILE A 285 20.00 -12.00 10.26
CA ILE A 285 20.13 -11.68 8.83
C ILE A 285 19.18 -12.51 7.95
N SER A 286 18.67 -13.64 8.44
CA SER A 286 17.69 -14.48 7.74
C SER A 286 16.28 -13.90 7.73
N SER A 287 16.00 -12.93 8.61
CA SER A 287 14.69 -12.28 8.68
C SER A 287 14.32 -11.66 7.33
N ILE A 288 13.20 -12.11 6.76
CA ILE A 288 12.70 -11.59 5.50
C ILE A 288 12.00 -10.27 5.77
N SER A 289 12.41 -9.22 5.07
CA SER A 289 11.86 -7.87 5.18
C SER A 289 10.72 -7.59 4.19
N ASP A 290 10.71 -8.25 3.03
CA ASP A 290 9.67 -8.09 2.02
C ASP A 290 9.49 -9.36 1.18
N VAL A 291 8.27 -9.55 0.69
CA VAL A 291 7.89 -10.63 -0.22
C VAL A 291 7.04 -10.04 -1.34
N LYS A 292 7.41 -10.36 -2.58
CA LYS A 292 6.74 -9.84 -3.77
C LYS A 292 6.51 -10.90 -4.82
N PHE A 293 5.26 -11.12 -5.23
CA PHE A 293 4.99 -11.92 -6.42
C PHE A 293 5.49 -11.21 -7.67
N SER A 294 6.03 -11.99 -8.61
CA SER A 294 6.21 -11.53 -9.97
C SER A 294 4.86 -11.22 -10.61
N HIS A 295 4.83 -10.28 -11.56
CA HIS A 295 3.63 -9.97 -12.33
C HIS A 295 3.02 -11.18 -13.05
N SER A 296 3.83 -12.20 -13.36
CA SER A 296 3.36 -13.45 -13.96
C SER A 296 2.67 -14.41 -12.98
N GLY A 297 2.80 -14.18 -11.67
CA GLY A 297 2.37 -15.08 -10.61
C GLY A 297 3.24 -16.35 -10.44
N ARG A 298 4.12 -16.68 -11.41
CA ARG A 298 4.91 -17.93 -11.34
C ARG A 298 6.02 -17.90 -10.30
N TYR A 299 6.61 -16.73 -10.09
CA TYR A 299 7.74 -16.53 -9.18
C TYR A 299 7.35 -15.60 -8.04
N MET A 300 8.06 -15.73 -6.92
CA MET A 300 8.06 -14.74 -5.85
C MET A 300 9.49 -14.34 -5.50
N MET A 301 9.67 -13.09 -5.10
CA MET A 301 10.92 -12.52 -4.65
C MET A 301 10.86 -12.32 -3.14
N THR A 302 11.98 -12.58 -2.47
CA THR A 302 12.13 -12.33 -1.04
C THR A 302 13.39 -11.52 -0.78
N ARG A 303 13.31 -10.60 0.17
CA ARG A 303 14.45 -9.76 0.57
C ARG A 303 14.84 -10.04 2.02
N ASP A 304 16.07 -10.48 2.25
CA ASP A 304 16.69 -10.50 3.57
C ASP A 304 17.76 -9.40 3.68
N TYR A 305 18.53 -9.37 4.76
CA TYR A 305 19.48 -8.29 5.00
C TYR A 305 20.58 -8.22 3.92
N LEU A 306 21.11 -9.37 3.49
CA LEU A 306 22.26 -9.48 2.60
C LEU A 306 21.90 -9.83 1.16
N SER A 307 20.68 -10.31 0.91
CA SER A 307 20.35 -10.92 -0.36
C SER A 307 18.91 -10.69 -0.83
N VAL A 308 18.74 -10.74 -2.14
CA VAL A 308 17.46 -10.89 -2.83
C VAL A 308 17.41 -12.28 -3.43
N LYS A 309 16.37 -13.05 -3.11
CA LYS A 309 16.18 -14.42 -3.59
C LYS A 309 14.92 -14.52 -4.43
N ILE A 310 14.99 -15.22 -5.56
CA ILE A 310 13.86 -15.51 -6.44
C ILE A 310 13.47 -16.97 -6.30
N TRP A 311 12.22 -17.24 -6.00
CA TRP A 311 11.65 -18.56 -5.81
C TRP A 311 10.66 -18.87 -6.93
N ASP A 312 10.70 -20.09 -7.47
CA ASP A 312 9.63 -20.63 -8.31
C ASP A 312 8.61 -21.28 -7.37
N LEU A 313 7.31 -20.99 -7.54
CA LEU A 313 6.27 -21.55 -6.67
C LEU A 313 6.15 -23.08 -6.73
N ASN A 314 6.82 -23.72 -7.70
CA ASN A 314 6.92 -25.18 -7.82
C ASN A 314 8.20 -25.77 -7.20
N MET A 315 9.15 -24.95 -6.73
CA MET A 315 10.40 -25.38 -6.12
C MET A 315 10.54 -24.78 -4.71
N GLU A 316 10.16 -25.57 -3.71
CA GLU A 316 10.09 -25.14 -2.30
C GLU A 316 11.42 -25.21 -1.54
N ASN A 317 12.34 -26.06 -1.99
CA ASN A 317 13.54 -26.42 -1.26
C ASN A 317 14.75 -25.49 -1.45
N ARG A 318 14.68 -24.56 -2.41
CA ARG A 318 15.72 -23.56 -2.65
C ARG A 318 15.23 -22.46 -3.60
N PRO A 319 15.80 -21.25 -3.54
CA PRO A 319 15.59 -20.24 -4.57
C PRO A 319 16.20 -20.68 -5.90
N VAL A 320 15.63 -20.17 -6.99
CA VAL A 320 16.14 -20.34 -8.36
C VAL A 320 17.31 -19.38 -8.61
N GLU A 321 17.26 -18.19 -8.04
CA GLU A 321 18.30 -17.17 -8.16
C GLU A 321 18.53 -16.47 -6.83
N THR A 322 19.79 -16.14 -6.54
CA THR A 322 20.18 -15.41 -5.32
C THR A 322 21.16 -14.30 -5.71
N TYR A 323 20.83 -13.07 -5.33
CA TYR A 323 21.60 -11.86 -5.60
C TYR A 323 22.07 -11.26 -4.28
N GLN A 324 23.38 -11.04 -4.12
CA GLN A 324 23.94 -10.37 -2.95
C GLN A 324 23.82 -8.85 -3.10
N VAL A 325 23.59 -8.15 -1.99
CA VAL A 325 23.32 -6.70 -1.97
C VAL A 325 24.37 -5.95 -1.16
#